data_AF-A0A0N1BDX3-F1
#
_entry.id   AF-A0A0N1BDX3-F1
#
_cell.length_a   1.000
_cell.length_b   1.000
_cell.length_c   1.000
_cell.angle_alpha   90.00
_cell.angle_beta   90.00
_cell.angle_gamma   90.00
#
_symmetry.space_group_name_H-M   'P 1'
#
loop_
_entity.id
_entity.type
_entity.pdbx_description
1 polymer ?
#
loop_
_entity_poly.entity_id
_entity_poly.type
_entity_poly.pdbx_seq_one_letter_code
_entity_poly.pdbx_strand_id
1 'polypeptide(L)'
;MSSLLMSLESARKARHLRQTELAEMLEVTQGHYSKVVKGVVPLSASLEMRIRKWIDSQGVEFDEQDRARRMKELANSIHSQCVALMRLADIQSPDP
;
A
#
# COMPACT_ATOMS: atom_id res chain seq x y z
N MET A 1 -4.79 -1.62 11.58
CA MET A 1 -4.42 -2.33 10.34
C MET A 1 -4.57 -1.34 9.19
N SER A 2 -3.55 -1.16 8.34
CA SER A 2 -3.59 -0.16 7.27
C SER A 2 -4.69 -0.47 6.25
N SER A 3 -5.23 0.57 5.60
CA SER A 3 -6.27 0.42 4.56
C SER A 3 -5.86 -0.57 3.45
N LEU A 4 -4.57 -0.56 3.08
CA LEU A 4 -4.02 -1.50 2.11
C LEU A 4 -4.13 -2.97 2.56
N LEU A 5 -3.80 -3.28 3.81
CA LEU A 5 -3.88 -4.65 4.34
C LEU A 5 -5.34 -5.11 4.48
N MET A 6 -6.27 -4.19 4.77
CA MET A 6 -7.71 -4.49 4.73
C MET A 6 -8.17 -4.84 3.31
N SER A 7 -7.77 -4.04 2.32
CA SER A 7 -8.08 -4.29 0.91
C SER A 7 -7.52 -5.64 0.44
N LEU A 8 -6.29 -5.95 0.84
CA LEU A 8 -5.63 -7.23 0.55
C LEU A 8 -6.41 -8.41 1.13
N GLU A 9 -6.78 -8.36 2.41
CA GLU A 9 -7.50 -9.45 3.07
C GLU A 9 -8.91 -9.62 2.52
N SER A 10 -9.59 -8.53 2.15
CA SER A 10 -10.89 -8.59 1.48
C SER A 10 -10.76 -9.25 0.10
N ALA A 11 -9.78 -8.83 -0.71
CA ALA A 11 -9.52 -9.42 -2.02
C ALA A 11 -9.10 -10.90 -1.95
N ARG A 12 -8.33 -11.28 -0.92
CA ARG A 12 -7.97 -12.67 -0.62
C ARG A 12 -9.21 -13.53 -0.34
N LYS A 13 -10.07 -13.06 0.58
CA LYS A 13 -11.29 -13.77 0.99
C LYS A 13 -12.28 -13.93 -0.15
N ALA A 14 -12.48 -12.88 -0.95
CA ALA A 14 -13.36 -12.91 -2.12
C ALA A 14 -12.94 -13.97 -3.17
N ARG A 15 -11.66 -14.33 -3.20
CA ARG A 15 -11.09 -15.35 -4.09
C ARG A 15 -10.92 -16.71 -3.42
N HIS A 16 -11.41 -16.86 -2.19
CA HIS A 16 -11.26 -18.08 -1.39
C HIS A 16 -9.81 -18.55 -1.21
N LEU A 17 -8.84 -17.64 -1.30
CA LEU A 17 -7.42 -17.96 -1.11
C LEU A 17 -7.10 -18.12 0.37
N ARG A 18 -6.31 -19.14 0.70
CA ARG A 18 -5.71 -19.32 2.03
C ARG A 18 -4.60 -18.29 2.24
N GLN A 19 -4.26 -18.05 3.51
CA GLN A 19 -3.12 -17.17 3.83
C GLN A 19 -1.79 -17.70 3.27
N THR A 20 -1.59 -19.01 3.26
CA THR A 20 -0.38 -19.64 2.70
C THR A 20 -0.24 -19.35 1.22
N GLU A 21 -1.32 -19.52 0.45
CA GLU A 21 -1.34 -19.30 -1.00
C GLU A 21 -1.04 -17.83 -1.33
N LEU A 22 -1.67 -16.88 -0.62
CA LEU A 22 -1.37 -15.47 -0.84
C LEU A 22 0.06 -15.10 -0.40
N ALA A 23 0.56 -15.68 0.70
CA ALA A 23 1.93 -15.43 1.15
C ALA A 23 2.95 -15.90 0.10
N GLU A 24 2.73 -17.05 -0.52
CA GLU A 24 3.55 -17.56 -1.63
C GLU A 24 3.49 -16.62 -2.85
N MET A 25 2.29 -16.15 -3.23
CA MET A 25 2.14 -15.17 -4.33
C MET A 25 2.83 -13.84 -4.05
N LEU A 26 2.91 -13.44 -2.78
CA LEU A 26 3.62 -12.25 -2.32
C LEU A 26 5.09 -12.53 -1.97
N GLU A 27 5.58 -13.74 -2.27
CA GLU A 27 6.94 -14.24 -2.01
C GLU A 27 7.41 -13.88 -0.58
N VAL A 28 6.59 -14.25 0.40
CA VAL A 28 6.88 -14.19 1.83
C VAL A 28 6.44 -15.47 2.51
N THR A 29 6.97 -15.76 3.68
CA THR A 29 6.47 -16.90 4.47
C THR A 29 5.10 -16.59 5.06
N GLN A 30 4.26 -17.61 5.24
CA GLN A 30 2.96 -17.43 5.89
C GLN A 30 3.08 -16.83 7.31
N GLY A 31 4.13 -17.20 8.04
CA GLY A 31 4.41 -16.63 9.36
C GLY A 31 4.72 -15.12 9.30
N HIS A 32 5.50 -14.69 8.31
CA HIS A 32 5.76 -13.26 8.09
C HIS A 32 4.49 -12.52 7.69
N TYR A 33 3.72 -13.05 6.75
CA TYR A 33 2.43 -12.52 6.34
C TYR A 33 1.48 -12.31 7.53
N SER A 34 1.32 -13.34 8.38
CA SER A 34 0.46 -13.30 9.56
C SER A 34 0.87 -12.20 10.55
N LYS A 35 2.19 -12.03 10.76
CA LYS A 35 2.72 -10.97 11.64
C LYS A 35 2.48 -9.58 11.07
N VAL A 36 2.61 -9.40 9.76
CA VAL A 36 2.34 -8.12 9.09
C VAL A 36 0.84 -7.77 9.16
N VAL A 37 -0.05 -8.70 8.81
CA VAL A 37 -1.50 -8.48 8.87
C VAL A 37 -1.98 -8.19 10.29
N LYS A 38 -1.42 -8.86 11.31
CA LYS A 38 -1.71 -8.60 12.73
C LYS A 38 -1.06 -7.32 13.26
N GLY A 39 -0.24 -6.63 12.46
CA GLY A 39 0.46 -5.41 12.87
C GLY A 39 1.60 -5.64 13.87
N VAL A 40 2.06 -6.88 14.03
CA VAL A 40 3.19 -7.25 14.91
C VAL A 40 4.52 -6.85 14.28
N VAL A 41 4.61 -6.92 12.95
CA VAL A 41 5.80 -6.52 12.18
C VAL A 41 5.39 -5.41 11.20
N PRO A 42 6.18 -4.33 11.06
CA PRO A 42 5.89 -3.27 10.11
C PRO A 42 5.91 -3.79 8.67
N LEU A 43 5.04 -3.21 7.84
CA LEU A 43 4.99 -3.51 6.42
C LEU A 43 6.20 -2.86 5.72
N SER A 44 7.04 -3.66 5.07
CA SER A 44 8.17 -3.14 4.29
C SER A 44 7.70 -2.55 2.96
N ALA A 45 8.40 -1.55 2.45
CA ALA A 45 8.05 -0.89 1.18
C ALA A 45 8.01 -1.87 -0.02
N SER A 46 8.91 -2.86 -0.05
CA SER A 46 8.92 -3.90 -1.09
C SER A 46 7.69 -4.82 -1.01
N LEU A 47 7.28 -5.23 0.21
CA LEU A 47 6.07 -6.02 0.39
C LEU A 47 4.82 -5.19 0.07
N GLU A 48 4.80 -3.91 0.46
CA GLU A 48 3.74 -2.98 0.11
C GLU A 48 3.54 -2.87 -1.41
N MET A 49 4.62 -2.72 -2.17
CA MET A 49 4.59 -2.64 -3.62
C MET A 49 4.03 -3.92 -4.26
N ARG A 50 4.46 -5.09 -3.78
CA ARG A 50 3.93 -6.39 -4.26
C ARG A 50 2.46 -6.56 -3.94
N ILE A 51 2.01 -6.15 -2.75
CA ILE A 51 0.60 -6.14 -2.37
C ILE A 51 -0.20 -5.26 -3.31
N ARG A 52 0.26 -4.04 -3.59
CA ARG A 52 -0.41 -3.12 -4.52
C ARG A 52 -0.54 -3.72 -5.91
N LYS A 53 0.57 -4.20 -6.47
CA LYS A 53 0.60 -4.86 -7.78
C LYS A 53 -0.33 -6.07 -7.85
N TRP A 54 -0.37 -6.88 -6.79
CA TRP A 54 -1.27 -8.03 -6.72
C TRP A 54 -2.73 -7.61 -6.70
N ILE A 55 -3.12 -6.64 -5.88
CA ILE A 55 -4.52 -6.16 -5.85
C ILE A 55 -4.92 -5.57 -7.20
N ASP A 56 -4.03 -4.80 -7.84
CA ASP A 56 -4.30 -4.20 -9.16
C ASP A 56 -4.44 -5.29 -10.25
N SER A 57 -3.62 -6.36 -10.21
CA SER A 57 -3.72 -7.48 -11.18
C SER A 57 -4.97 -8.33 -11.00
N GLN A 58 -5.60 -8.27 -9.82
CA GLN A 58 -6.81 -9.01 -9.53
C GLN A 58 -8.06 -8.44 -10.22
N GLY A 59 -7.98 -7.27 -10.87
CA GLY A 59 -9.14 -6.67 -11.52
C GLY A 59 -10.27 -6.35 -10.55
N VAL A 60 -9.95 -6.20 -9.26
CA VAL A 60 -10.91 -5.65 -8.29
C VAL A 60 -11.13 -4.22 -8.74
N GLU A 61 -12.29 -3.94 -9.31
CA GLU A 61 -12.73 -2.57 -9.50
C GLU A 61 -12.75 -1.92 -8.13
N PHE A 62 -11.71 -1.13 -7.83
CA PHE A 62 -11.74 -0.25 -6.69
C PHE A 62 -12.99 0.61 -6.85
N ASP A 63 -13.85 0.58 -5.83
CA ASP A 63 -14.91 1.55 -5.66
C ASP A 63 -14.34 2.92 -6.04
N GLU A 64 -15.08 3.69 -6.83
CA GLU A 64 -14.66 5.00 -7.32
C GLU A 64 -14.21 5.90 -6.16
N GLN A 65 -14.80 5.69 -4.97
CA GLN A 65 -14.38 6.32 -3.72
C GLN A 65 -12.98 5.89 -3.23
N ASP A 66 -12.63 4.61 -3.34
CA ASP A 66 -11.28 4.11 -3.01
C ASP A 66 -10.24 4.61 -4.01
N ARG A 67 -10.59 4.73 -5.30
CA ARG A 67 -9.75 5.34 -6.33
C ARG A 67 -9.49 6.82 -6.03
N ALA A 68 -10.53 7.59 -5.71
CA ALA A 68 -10.42 8.98 -5.33
C ALA A 68 -9.58 9.17 -4.05
N ARG A 69 -9.79 8.33 -3.02
CA ARG A 69 -8.99 8.36 -1.79
C ARG A 69 -7.52 8.10 -2.07
N ARG A 70 -7.20 7.08 -2.88
CA ARG A 70 -5.82 6.76 -3.28
C ARG A 70 -5.14 7.88 -4.06
N MET A 71 -5.87 8.50 -5.00
CA MET A 71 -5.37 9.64 -5.76
C MET A 71 -4.97 10.79 -4.82
N LYS A 72 -5.80 11.05 -3.80
CA LYS A 72 -5.54 12.06 -2.78
C LYS A 72 -4.34 11.71 -1.89
N GLU A 73 -4.22 10.45 -1.44
CA GLU A 73 -3.07 9.97 -0.67
C GLU A 73 -1.75 10.12 -1.45
N LEU A 74 -1.76 9.77 -2.74
CA LEU A 74 -0.60 9.90 -3.62
C LEU A 74 -0.22 11.37 -3.83
N ALA A 75 -1.19 12.24 -4.11
CA ALA A 75 -0.95 13.67 -4.28
C ALA A 75 -0.32 14.30 -3.03
N ASN A 76 -0.82 13.94 -1.84
CA ASN A 76 -0.27 14.40 -0.57
C ASN A 76 1.17 13.89 -0.33
N SER A 77 1.45 12.65 -0.72
CA SER A 77 2.79 12.07 -0.61
C SER A 77 3.78 12.77 -1.55
N ILE A 78 3.40 12.98 -2.82
CA ILE A 78 4.19 13.71 -3.80
C ILE A 78 4.45 15.15 -3.31
N HIS A 79 3.41 15.84 -2.85
CA HIS A 79 3.55 17.20 -2.32
C HIS A 79 4.55 17.24 -1.16
N SER A 80 4.43 16.32 -0.20
CA SER A 80 5.33 16.23 0.95
C SER A 80 6.78 15.94 0.52
N GLN A 81 6.97 15.07 -0.47
CA GLN A 81 8.29 14.77 -1.03
C GLN A 81 8.88 15.98 -1.77
N CYS A 82 8.08 16.71 -2.56
CA CYS A 82 8.52 17.94 -3.22
C CYS A 82 8.93 19.01 -2.20
N VAL A 83 8.15 19.21 -1.13
CA VAL A 83 8.50 20.15 -0.04
C VAL A 83 9.80 19.74 0.63
N ALA A 84 9.99 18.46 0.93
CA ALA A 84 11.23 17.95 1.50
C ALA A 84 12.42 18.20 0.56
N LEU A 85 12.26 17.96 -0.75
CA LEU A 85 13.29 18.22 -1.76
C LEU A 85 13.62 19.70 -1.88
N MET A 86 12.62 20.60 -1.86
CA MET A 86 12.84 22.05 -1.90
C MET A 86 13.62 22.53 -0.68
N ARG A 87 13.30 22.01 0.51
CA ARG A 87 14.06 22.29 1.74
C ARG A 87 15.50 21.78 1.66
N LEU A 88 15.72 20.59 1.10
CA LEU A 88 17.07 20.03 0.92
C LEU A 88 17.89 20.79 -0.12
N ALA A 89 17.24 21.35 -1.14
CA ALA A 89 17.88 22.16 -2.17
C ALA A 89 18.12 23.62 -1.75
N ASP A 90 17.76 24.00 -0.51
CA ASP A 90 17.75 25.37 0.02
C ASP A 90 16.97 26.36 -0.89
N ILE A 91 15.99 25.85 -1.63
CA ILE A 91 15.09 26.68 -2.43
C ILE A 91 13.97 27.12 -1.49
N GLN A 92 14.18 28.23 -0.77
CA GLN A 92 13.06 28.97 -0.20
C GLN A 92 12.23 29.49 -1.36
N SER A 93 11.03 28.95 -1.55
CA SER A 93 10.02 29.62 -2.39
C SER A 93 9.85 31.05 -1.87
N PRO A 94 9.92 32.09 -2.73
CA PRO A 94 9.62 33.44 -2.29
C PRO A 94 8.17 33.49 -1.79
N ASP A 95 7.98 34.17 -0.65
CA ASP A 95 6.68 34.40 0.01
C ASP A 95 5.64 35.02 -0.97
N PRO A 96 4.33 34.84 -0.71
CA PRO A 96 3.24 35.10 -1.66
C PRO A 96 3.04 36.56 -2.05
#